data_AF-A0A965YLQ2-F1
#
_entry.id   AF-A0A965YLQ2-F1
#
_cell.length_a   1.000
_cell.length_b   1.000
_cell.length_c   1.000
_cell.angle_alpha   90.00
_cell.angle_beta   90.00
_cell.angle_gamma   90.00
#
_symmetry.space_group_name_H-M   'P 1'
#
loop_
_entity.id
_entity.type
_entity.pdbx_description
1 polymer ?
#
loop_
_entity_poly.entity_id
_entity_poly.type
_entity_poly.pdbx_seq_one_letter_code
_entity_poly.pdbx_strand_id
1 'polypeptide(L)'
;MYIKVSFESDFNKLMMDLWSIYGKELFNLDGIGDQLDRNKFASDFFNSDDNTANKSVDANSNVSEKNVIVFNREVNKPMSRYNSYFLLWKELKKIYGLEIANRLIENQLTGVYYINDFTSVEMPYCWNYSCYDIALMGLPMVDKIKSDPPKYFLSYLSQVEQFIVIAGNSTLGASGVADFLIVASYYVKKILDTGKDGKFVLGSKENIYNYIEELLTKFIYTINQPNRGEQSCFSNLSLFDDPFLDKLCPDYKFIDGSVDKEIIKELQALIINIMNKELKRTPVTFPVFSACFSVDENNKIQDEAFLDFISEKDTEFGFINIYMGDTGTLSSCCRLRSDMTKLNFNTIGGSSSKIGSIGVVTLNLPRLAY
;
A
#
# COMPACT_ATOMS: atom_id res chain seq x y z
N MET A 1 -22.22 -27.15 -21.01
CA MET A 1 -21.70 -26.07 -21.88
C MET A 1 -20.24 -25.86 -21.52
N TYR A 2 -19.33 -25.82 -22.50
CA TYR A 2 -17.92 -25.52 -22.25
C TYR A 2 -17.60 -24.11 -22.71
N ILE A 3 -16.88 -23.34 -21.89
CA ILE A 3 -16.42 -21.98 -22.23
C ILE A 3 -14.97 -22.10 -22.74
N LYS A 4 -14.73 -21.70 -23.98
CA LYS A 4 -13.40 -21.78 -24.60
C LYS A 4 -12.54 -20.59 -24.19
N VAL A 5 -11.29 -20.85 -23.81
CA VAL A 5 -10.24 -19.84 -23.60
C VAL A 5 -9.07 -20.15 -24.53
N SER A 6 -8.49 -19.13 -25.14
CA SER A 6 -7.53 -19.26 -26.26
C SER A 6 -6.07 -19.27 -25.80
N PHE A 7 -5.70 -20.17 -24.88
CA PHE A 7 -4.30 -20.34 -24.48
C PHE A 7 -3.47 -21.07 -25.54
N GLU A 8 -2.15 -20.90 -25.50
CA GLU A 8 -1.22 -21.64 -26.36
C GLU A 8 -1.34 -23.17 -26.17
N SER A 9 -1.16 -23.93 -27.24
CA SER A 9 -1.29 -25.38 -27.25
C SER A 9 -0.32 -26.07 -26.28
N ASP A 10 0.92 -25.61 -26.20
CA ASP A 10 1.91 -26.11 -25.24
C ASP A 10 1.49 -25.87 -23.78
N PHE A 11 0.90 -24.71 -23.47
CA PHE A 11 0.42 -24.40 -22.12
C PHE A 11 -0.79 -25.27 -21.76
N ASN A 12 -1.74 -25.45 -22.70
CA ASN A 12 -2.86 -26.37 -22.49
C ASN A 12 -2.37 -27.79 -22.21
N LYS A 13 -1.37 -28.25 -22.97
CA LYS A 13 -0.75 -29.56 -22.74
C LYS A 13 -0.14 -29.64 -21.34
N LEU A 14 0.66 -28.65 -20.93
CA LEU A 14 1.22 -28.58 -19.58
C LEU A 14 0.15 -28.71 -18.50
N MET A 15 -0.91 -27.90 -18.55
CA MET A 15 -1.95 -27.92 -17.53
C MET A 15 -2.73 -29.25 -17.50
N MET A 16 -2.94 -29.88 -18.67
CA MET A 16 -3.53 -31.23 -18.75
C MET A 16 -2.62 -32.30 -18.15
N ASP A 17 -1.32 -32.25 -18.43
CA ASP A 17 -0.33 -33.17 -17.88
C ASP A 17 -0.26 -33.03 -16.34
N LEU A 18 -0.20 -31.79 -15.83
CA LEU A 18 -0.23 -31.51 -14.39
C LEU A 18 -1.53 -31.99 -13.73
N TRP A 19 -2.68 -31.79 -14.37
CA TRP A 19 -3.95 -32.31 -13.87
C TRP A 19 -3.95 -33.85 -13.80
N SER A 20 -3.37 -34.52 -14.81
CA SER A 20 -3.26 -35.97 -14.81
C SER A 20 -2.33 -36.50 -13.72
N ILE A 21 -1.31 -35.75 -13.34
CA ILE A 21 -0.32 -36.14 -12.32
C ILE A 21 -0.86 -35.90 -10.90
N TYR A 22 -1.38 -34.69 -10.64
CA TYR A 22 -1.73 -34.25 -9.29
C TYR A 22 -3.22 -34.36 -8.96
N GLY A 23 -4.07 -34.47 -9.97
CA GLY A 23 -5.51 -34.60 -9.81
C GLY A 23 -6.20 -33.33 -9.31
N LYS A 24 -7.51 -33.48 -9.09
CA LYS A 24 -8.42 -32.38 -8.76
C LYS A 24 -8.11 -31.69 -7.44
N GLU A 25 -7.64 -32.42 -6.43
CA GLU A 25 -7.44 -31.91 -5.08
C GLU A 25 -6.41 -30.77 -5.05
N LEU A 26 -5.27 -30.94 -5.73
CA LEU A 26 -4.25 -29.88 -5.79
C LEU A 26 -4.76 -28.62 -6.49
N PHE A 27 -5.49 -28.78 -7.59
CA PHE A 27 -6.03 -27.64 -8.34
C PHE A 27 -7.11 -26.89 -7.55
N ASN A 28 -7.91 -27.63 -6.77
CA ASN A 28 -8.86 -27.02 -5.82
C ASN A 28 -8.12 -26.25 -4.72
N LEU A 29 -7.03 -26.79 -4.17
CA LEU A 29 -6.21 -26.09 -3.17
C LEU A 29 -5.57 -24.82 -3.72
N ASP A 30 -5.12 -24.84 -4.99
CA ASP A 30 -4.56 -23.66 -5.65
C ASP A 30 -5.62 -22.60 -5.99
N GLY A 31 -6.90 -23.00 -6.10
CA GLY A 31 -8.00 -22.09 -6.44
C GLY A 31 -8.32 -22.00 -7.94
N ILE A 32 -7.84 -22.96 -8.73
CA ILE A 32 -8.09 -23.07 -10.18
C ILE A 32 -8.80 -24.38 -10.54
N GLY A 33 -9.51 -24.98 -9.58
CA GLY A 33 -10.32 -26.18 -9.77
C GLY A 33 -11.80 -25.84 -9.90
N ASP A 34 -12.62 -26.36 -8.99
CA ASP A 34 -14.07 -26.11 -8.94
C ASP A 34 -14.42 -24.61 -8.85
N GLN A 35 -13.51 -23.77 -8.36
CA GLN A 35 -13.68 -22.33 -8.27
C GLN A 35 -13.82 -21.65 -9.63
N LEU A 36 -13.40 -22.28 -10.73
CA LEU A 36 -13.60 -21.79 -12.09
C LEU A 36 -15.08 -21.88 -12.54
N ASP A 37 -15.88 -22.72 -11.90
CA ASP A 37 -17.32 -22.78 -12.18
C ASP A 37 -18.02 -21.57 -11.54
N ARG A 38 -18.28 -20.55 -12.36
CA ARG A 38 -18.93 -19.31 -11.94
C ARG A 38 -20.33 -19.51 -11.36
N ASN A 39 -21.08 -20.51 -11.84
CA ASN A 39 -22.42 -20.78 -11.33
C ASN A 39 -22.36 -21.43 -9.95
N LYS A 40 -21.45 -22.40 -9.79
CA LYS A 40 -21.15 -22.99 -8.48
C LYS A 40 -20.67 -21.93 -7.50
N PHE A 41 -19.70 -21.11 -7.90
CA PHE A 41 -19.22 -19.98 -7.09
C PHE A 41 -20.35 -19.04 -6.68
N ALA A 42 -21.22 -18.64 -7.61
CA ALA A 42 -22.35 -17.76 -7.30
C ALA A 42 -23.34 -18.40 -6.32
N SER A 43 -23.70 -19.66 -6.54
CA SER A 43 -24.56 -20.41 -5.62
C SER A 43 -23.95 -20.46 -4.22
N ASP A 44 -22.67 -20.84 -4.11
CA ASP A 44 -21.97 -20.94 -2.83
C ASP A 44 -21.82 -19.56 -2.17
N PHE A 45 -21.55 -18.51 -2.96
CA PHE A 45 -21.45 -17.14 -2.49
C PHE A 45 -22.77 -16.69 -1.86
N PHE A 46 -23.89 -16.78 -2.59
CA PHE A 46 -25.18 -16.25 -2.16
C PHE A 46 -25.93 -17.13 -1.15
N ASN A 47 -25.75 -18.45 -1.17
CA ASN A 47 -26.53 -19.37 -0.35
C ASN A 47 -25.84 -19.84 0.94
N SER A 48 -24.53 -19.64 1.11
CA SER A 48 -23.87 -20.00 2.37
C SER A 48 -23.78 -18.82 3.34
N ASP A 49 -23.86 -19.13 4.64
CA ASP A 49 -23.67 -18.19 5.77
C ASP A 49 -22.18 -17.93 6.08
N ASP A 50 -21.27 -18.47 5.26
CA ASP A 50 -19.82 -18.37 5.46
C ASP A 50 -19.26 -17.02 4.98
N ASN A 51 -18.18 -16.57 5.63
CA ASN A 51 -17.48 -15.32 5.34
C ASN A 51 -16.88 -15.35 3.92
N THR A 52 -16.99 -14.24 3.18
CA THR A 52 -16.43 -14.06 1.84
C THR A 52 -14.92 -14.32 1.77
N ALA A 53 -14.17 -14.01 2.83
CA ALA A 53 -12.74 -14.30 2.91
C ALA A 53 -12.41 -15.80 2.71
N ASN A 54 -13.28 -16.70 3.20
CA ASN A 54 -13.10 -18.16 3.07
C ASN A 54 -13.39 -18.68 1.66
N LYS A 55 -14.05 -17.88 0.81
CA LYS A 55 -14.39 -18.23 -0.58
C LYS A 55 -13.44 -17.61 -1.60
N SER A 56 -12.69 -16.58 -1.20
CA SER A 56 -11.67 -15.94 -2.03
C SER A 56 -10.53 -16.92 -2.31
N VAL A 57 -10.06 -16.97 -3.56
CA VAL A 57 -8.82 -17.69 -3.94
C VAL A 57 -7.56 -16.84 -3.75
N ASP A 58 -7.73 -15.63 -3.25
CA ASP A 58 -6.69 -14.68 -2.92
C ASP A 58 -6.62 -14.53 -1.39
N ALA A 59 -5.53 -15.04 -0.84
CA ALA A 59 -5.28 -15.09 0.59
C ALA A 59 -5.02 -13.70 1.21
N ASN A 60 -4.75 -12.68 0.38
CA ASN A 60 -4.54 -11.30 0.83
C ASN A 60 -5.85 -10.48 0.83
N SER A 61 -6.98 -11.09 0.45
CA SER A 61 -8.28 -10.42 0.48
C SER A 61 -8.74 -10.20 1.94
N ASN A 62 -8.96 -8.94 2.33
CA ASN A 62 -9.49 -8.57 3.64
C ASN A 62 -11.00 -8.27 3.61
N VAL A 63 -11.75 -8.84 2.65
CA VAL A 63 -13.22 -8.63 2.57
C VAL A 63 -13.97 -9.58 3.50
N SER A 64 -14.75 -9.02 4.42
CA SER A 64 -15.68 -9.77 5.28
C SER A 64 -17.13 -9.70 4.82
N GLU A 65 -17.48 -8.65 4.06
CA GLU A 65 -18.86 -8.37 3.68
C GLU A 65 -19.32 -9.22 2.49
N LYS A 66 -20.63 -9.48 2.45
CA LYS A 66 -21.30 -10.21 1.37
C LYS A 66 -22.24 -9.27 0.63
N ASN A 67 -21.70 -8.60 -0.39
CA ASN A 67 -22.46 -7.70 -1.23
C ASN A 67 -22.10 -7.87 -2.72
N VAL A 68 -22.82 -7.16 -3.60
CA VAL A 68 -22.66 -7.30 -5.06
C VAL A 68 -21.31 -6.80 -5.59
N ILE A 69 -20.71 -5.80 -4.95
CA ILE A 69 -19.40 -5.28 -5.33
C ILE A 69 -18.33 -6.34 -5.06
N VAL A 70 -18.39 -6.98 -3.88
CA VAL A 70 -17.51 -8.10 -3.53
C VAL A 70 -17.67 -9.26 -4.50
N PHE A 71 -18.90 -9.69 -4.76
CA PHE A 71 -19.18 -10.79 -5.68
C PHE A 71 -18.56 -10.56 -7.06
N ASN A 72 -18.76 -9.37 -7.63
CA ASN A 72 -18.24 -9.02 -8.95
C ASN A 72 -16.71 -9.06 -9.02
N ARG A 73 -16.01 -8.85 -7.90
CA ARG A 73 -14.57 -8.95 -7.81
C ARG A 73 -14.11 -10.39 -7.63
N GLU A 74 -14.67 -11.09 -6.64
CA GLU A 74 -14.21 -12.43 -6.23
C GLU A 74 -14.50 -13.50 -7.28
N VAL A 75 -15.64 -13.43 -7.98
CA VAL A 75 -16.04 -14.44 -8.99
C VAL A 75 -15.05 -14.56 -10.15
N ASN A 76 -14.25 -13.52 -10.40
CA ASN A 76 -13.29 -13.49 -11.51
C ASN A 76 -11.89 -13.95 -11.09
N LYS A 77 -11.55 -13.94 -9.80
CA LYS A 77 -10.19 -14.24 -9.32
C LYS A 77 -9.65 -15.62 -9.72
N PRO A 78 -10.44 -16.72 -9.69
CA PRO A 78 -9.96 -18.03 -10.15
C PRO A 78 -9.47 -17.99 -11.61
N MET A 79 -10.22 -17.31 -12.48
CA MET A 79 -9.85 -17.17 -13.89
C MET A 79 -8.65 -16.24 -14.06
N SER A 80 -8.56 -15.14 -13.30
CA SER A 80 -7.40 -14.25 -13.32
C SER A 80 -6.12 -14.95 -12.82
N ARG A 81 -6.23 -15.81 -11.79
CA ARG A 81 -5.13 -16.66 -11.32
C ARG A 81 -4.68 -17.64 -12.40
N TYR A 82 -5.63 -18.33 -13.06
CA TYR A 82 -5.31 -19.23 -14.17
C TYR A 82 -4.66 -18.50 -15.36
N ASN A 83 -5.11 -17.27 -15.64
CA ASN A 83 -4.48 -16.43 -16.65
C ASN A 83 -3.07 -15.95 -16.22
N SER A 84 -2.84 -15.69 -14.93
CA SER A 84 -1.52 -15.35 -14.40
C SER A 84 -0.50 -16.48 -14.58
N TYR A 85 -0.93 -17.75 -14.40
CA TYR A 85 -0.09 -18.90 -14.80
C TYR A 85 0.32 -18.82 -16.26
N PHE A 86 -0.62 -18.54 -17.16
CA PHE A 86 -0.34 -18.45 -18.59
C PHE A 86 0.61 -17.28 -18.93
N LEU A 87 0.35 -16.09 -18.40
CA LEU A 87 1.18 -14.90 -18.64
C LEU A 87 2.61 -15.11 -18.15
N LEU A 88 2.77 -15.63 -16.93
CA LEU A 88 4.07 -15.96 -16.39
C LEU A 88 4.78 -17.03 -17.22
N TRP A 89 4.08 -18.13 -17.53
CA TRP A 89 4.62 -19.22 -18.35
C TRP A 89 5.11 -18.72 -19.70
N LYS A 90 4.35 -17.83 -20.34
CA LYS A 90 4.67 -17.29 -21.66
C LYS A 90 5.97 -16.48 -21.65
N GLU A 91 6.15 -15.60 -20.66
CA GLU A 91 7.39 -14.84 -20.52
C GLU A 91 8.57 -15.74 -20.10
N LEU A 92 8.35 -16.70 -19.21
CA LEU A 92 9.37 -17.69 -18.84
C LEU A 92 9.80 -18.53 -20.05
N LYS A 93 8.87 -18.97 -20.90
CA LYS A 93 9.14 -19.75 -22.11
C LYS A 93 9.99 -18.94 -23.09
N LYS A 94 9.71 -17.64 -23.22
CA LYS A 94 10.48 -16.72 -24.07
C LYS A 94 11.91 -16.52 -23.57
N ILE A 95 12.13 -16.43 -22.26
CA ILE A 95 13.43 -16.10 -21.66
C ILE A 95 14.28 -17.36 -21.44
N TYR A 96 13.66 -18.45 -20.95
CA TYR A 96 14.35 -19.64 -20.44
C TYR A 96 14.01 -20.93 -21.22
N GLY A 97 13.11 -20.85 -22.22
CA GLY A 97 12.67 -22.01 -22.98
C GLY A 97 11.55 -22.81 -22.29
N LEU A 98 10.95 -23.73 -23.06
CA LEU A 98 9.74 -24.45 -22.69
C LEU A 98 9.92 -25.31 -21.42
N GLU A 99 11.02 -26.05 -21.33
CA GLU A 99 11.26 -26.98 -20.21
C GLU A 99 11.33 -26.26 -18.87
N ILE A 100 12.10 -25.16 -18.81
CA ILE A 100 12.24 -24.37 -17.59
C ILE A 100 10.92 -23.69 -17.23
N ALA A 101 10.20 -23.15 -18.21
CA ALA A 101 8.89 -22.54 -17.98
C ALA A 101 7.90 -23.53 -17.37
N ASN A 102 7.80 -24.75 -17.94
CA ASN A 102 6.92 -25.80 -17.43
C ASN A 102 7.23 -26.15 -15.97
N ARG A 103 8.51 -26.37 -15.65
CA ARG A 103 8.95 -26.69 -14.29
C ARG A 103 8.63 -25.58 -13.29
N LEU A 104 8.77 -24.32 -13.69
CA LEU A 104 8.47 -23.18 -12.81
C LEU A 104 6.96 -23.04 -12.56
N ILE A 105 6.11 -23.35 -13.54
CA ILE A 105 4.66 -23.39 -13.32
C ILE A 105 4.27 -24.52 -12.38
N GLU A 106 4.83 -25.71 -12.58
CA GLU A 106 4.62 -26.86 -11.69
C GLU A 106 5.08 -26.54 -10.26
N ASN A 107 6.23 -25.88 -10.09
CA ASN A 107 6.76 -25.48 -8.78
C ASN A 107 5.84 -24.50 -8.03
N GLN A 108 5.21 -23.55 -8.75
CA GLN A 108 4.20 -22.68 -8.15
C GLN A 108 2.96 -23.48 -7.73
N LEU A 109 2.43 -24.33 -8.63
CA LEU A 109 1.23 -25.12 -8.39
C LEU A 109 1.41 -26.11 -7.21
N THR A 110 2.60 -26.68 -7.08
CA THR A 110 2.94 -27.68 -6.05
C THR A 110 3.48 -27.06 -4.76
N GLY A 111 3.59 -25.72 -4.69
CA GLY A 111 4.01 -25.00 -3.49
C GLY A 111 5.50 -25.15 -3.15
N VAL A 112 6.38 -25.33 -4.14
CA VAL A 112 7.84 -25.20 -3.96
C VAL A 112 8.20 -23.76 -3.57
N TYR A 113 7.54 -22.81 -4.21
CA TYR A 113 7.52 -21.41 -3.82
C TYR A 113 6.11 -20.86 -4.00
N TYR A 114 5.90 -19.66 -3.47
CA TYR A 114 4.63 -18.95 -3.54
C TYR A 114 4.86 -17.53 -4.06
N ILE A 115 4.45 -17.29 -5.29
CA ILE A 115 4.33 -15.93 -5.83
C ILE A 115 3.09 -15.29 -5.18
N ASN A 116 3.28 -14.17 -4.49
CA ASN A 116 2.21 -13.45 -3.82
C ASN A 116 1.34 -12.70 -4.83
N ASP A 117 0.07 -12.46 -4.47
CA ASP A 117 -0.90 -11.72 -5.29
C ASP A 117 -1.04 -12.28 -6.72
N PHE A 118 -0.91 -13.60 -6.85
CA PHE A 118 -0.84 -14.31 -8.13
C PHE A 118 -2.14 -14.31 -8.96
N THR A 119 -3.17 -13.62 -8.49
CA THR A 119 -4.36 -13.32 -9.29
C THR A 119 -4.09 -12.25 -10.35
N SER A 120 -3.03 -11.43 -10.20
CA SER A 120 -2.73 -10.30 -11.09
C SER A 120 -1.21 -10.08 -11.25
N VAL A 121 -0.52 -11.05 -11.85
CA VAL A 121 0.95 -11.00 -12.05
C VAL A 121 1.43 -9.84 -12.93
N GLU A 122 0.53 -9.20 -13.68
CA GLU A 122 0.79 -8.05 -14.55
C GLU A 122 0.91 -6.71 -13.81
N MET A 123 0.51 -6.65 -12.54
CA MET A 123 0.56 -5.43 -11.73
C MET A 123 1.74 -5.44 -10.76
N PRO A 124 2.38 -4.28 -10.49
CA PRO A 124 3.42 -4.21 -9.48
C PRO A 124 2.84 -4.35 -8.06
N TYR A 125 3.66 -4.87 -7.15
CA TYR A 125 3.23 -5.11 -5.77
C TYR A 125 2.98 -3.82 -4.98
N CYS A 126 4.02 -3.11 -4.53
CA CYS A 126 3.83 -1.97 -3.64
C CYS A 126 4.80 -0.84 -3.96
N TRP A 127 4.45 0.37 -3.52
CA TRP A 127 5.28 1.55 -3.70
C TRP A 127 5.01 2.58 -2.61
N ASN A 128 6.07 3.24 -2.15
CA ASN A 128 6.01 4.46 -1.37
C ASN A 128 6.07 5.64 -2.34
N TYR A 129 5.00 6.41 -2.38
CA TYR A 129 4.83 7.54 -3.27
C TYR A 129 5.19 8.83 -2.54
N SER A 130 5.56 9.86 -3.32
CA SER A 130 5.89 11.15 -2.75
C SER A 130 4.70 12.11 -2.83
N CYS A 131 4.22 12.55 -1.67
CA CYS A 131 3.29 13.67 -1.57
C CYS A 131 3.87 14.97 -2.13
N TYR A 132 5.20 15.07 -2.24
CA TYR A 132 5.87 16.22 -2.82
C TYR A 132 5.70 16.25 -4.34
N ASP A 133 5.71 15.10 -5.02
CA ASP A 133 5.37 15.04 -6.44
C ASP A 133 3.93 15.51 -6.69
N ILE A 134 2.98 15.13 -5.82
CA ILE A 134 1.60 15.62 -5.87
C ILE A 134 1.56 17.14 -5.66
N ALA A 135 2.32 17.65 -4.69
CA ALA A 135 2.38 19.09 -4.40
C ALA A 135 3.01 19.91 -5.55
N LEU A 136 3.89 19.31 -6.36
CA LEU A 136 4.55 19.98 -7.49
C LEU A 136 3.85 19.80 -8.83
N MET A 137 3.17 18.67 -9.04
CA MET A 137 2.64 18.26 -10.35
C MET A 137 1.12 18.12 -10.39
N GLY A 138 0.45 18.10 -9.23
CA GLY A 138 -0.95 17.76 -9.13
C GLY A 138 -1.18 16.26 -9.40
N LEU A 139 -2.18 15.93 -10.22
CA LEU A 139 -2.50 14.55 -10.61
C LEU A 139 -2.37 14.35 -12.13
N PRO A 140 -1.14 14.36 -12.67
CA PRO A 140 -0.90 14.32 -14.12
C PRO A 140 -1.25 12.98 -14.76
N MET A 141 -1.42 11.92 -13.96
CA MET A 141 -1.83 10.59 -14.42
C MET A 141 -3.34 10.49 -14.76
N VAL A 142 -4.12 11.54 -14.46
CA VAL A 142 -5.56 11.58 -14.72
C VAL A 142 -5.84 12.39 -15.98
N ASP A 143 -6.14 11.72 -17.10
CA ASP A 143 -6.37 12.41 -18.38
C ASP A 143 -7.76 13.06 -18.51
N LYS A 144 -8.74 12.61 -17.72
CA LYS A 144 -10.13 13.09 -17.83
C LYS A 144 -10.29 14.56 -17.42
N ILE A 145 -9.48 15.00 -16.45
CA ILE A 145 -9.47 16.37 -15.96
C ILE A 145 -8.05 16.73 -15.56
N LYS A 146 -7.55 17.86 -16.05
CA LYS A 146 -6.24 18.36 -15.63
C LYS A 146 -6.32 18.87 -14.19
N SER A 147 -5.64 18.17 -13.28
CA SER A 147 -5.48 18.59 -11.89
C SER A 147 -4.16 19.34 -11.72
N ASP A 148 -4.23 20.66 -11.56
CA ASP A 148 -3.06 21.51 -11.31
C ASP A 148 -2.54 21.31 -9.86
N PRO A 149 -1.27 21.67 -9.57
CA PRO A 149 -0.69 21.57 -8.23
C PRO A 149 -1.51 22.28 -7.14
N PRO A 150 -1.67 21.69 -5.93
CA PRO A 150 -2.50 22.24 -4.88
C PRO A 150 -1.87 23.50 -4.26
N LYS A 151 -2.69 24.53 -4.03
CA LYS A 151 -2.25 25.84 -3.50
C LYS A 151 -2.49 26.02 -2.00
N TYR A 152 -3.37 25.20 -1.44
CA TYR A 152 -3.99 25.30 -0.12
C TYR A 152 -3.97 23.93 0.56
N PHE A 153 -3.98 23.89 1.89
CA PHE A 153 -3.91 22.64 2.65
C PHE A 153 -5.09 21.72 2.33
N LEU A 154 -6.31 22.29 2.27
CA LEU A 154 -7.51 21.54 1.86
C LEU A 154 -7.36 20.88 0.49
N SER A 155 -6.81 21.60 -0.50
CA SER A 155 -6.60 21.06 -1.85
C SER A 155 -5.50 20.01 -1.89
N TYR A 156 -4.45 20.17 -1.07
CA TYR A 156 -3.39 19.18 -0.91
C TYR A 156 -3.95 17.85 -0.38
N LEU A 157 -4.70 17.89 0.73
CA LEU A 157 -5.34 16.70 1.29
C LEU A 157 -6.27 16.02 0.27
N SER A 158 -7.09 16.81 -0.42
CA SER A 158 -8.01 16.29 -1.44
C SER A 158 -7.29 15.56 -2.57
N GLN A 159 -6.14 16.09 -3.03
CA GLN A 159 -5.36 15.43 -4.08
C GLN A 159 -4.62 14.20 -3.56
N VAL A 160 -4.12 14.21 -2.32
CA VAL A 160 -3.54 13.01 -1.70
C VAL A 160 -4.57 11.90 -1.55
N GLU A 161 -5.79 12.21 -1.09
CA GLU A 161 -6.89 11.24 -0.99
C GLU A 161 -7.22 10.61 -2.36
N GLN A 162 -7.38 11.44 -3.39
CA GLN A 162 -7.63 10.97 -4.75
C GLN A 162 -6.48 10.11 -5.26
N PHE A 163 -5.24 10.53 -4.99
CA PHE A 163 -4.05 9.79 -5.39
C PHE A 163 -3.98 8.42 -4.71
N ILE A 164 -4.25 8.32 -3.41
CA ILE A 164 -4.26 7.05 -2.68
C ILE A 164 -5.25 6.07 -3.31
N VAL A 165 -6.43 6.55 -3.74
CA VAL A 165 -7.40 5.70 -4.44
C VAL A 165 -6.90 5.25 -5.80
N ILE A 166 -6.29 6.15 -6.59
CA ILE A 166 -5.70 5.81 -7.89
C ILE A 166 -4.57 4.80 -7.73
N ALA A 167 -3.64 5.06 -6.82
CA ALA A 167 -2.50 4.20 -6.52
C ALA A 167 -2.94 2.83 -6.01
N GLY A 168 -3.87 2.78 -5.05
CA GLY A 168 -4.40 1.53 -4.51
C GLY A 168 -5.10 0.65 -5.55
N ASN A 169 -5.67 1.25 -6.60
CA ASN A 169 -6.22 0.49 -7.73
C ASN A 169 -5.19 0.18 -8.84
N SER A 170 -3.96 0.70 -8.72
CA SER A 170 -2.87 0.51 -9.68
C SER A 170 -1.75 -0.40 -9.16
N THR A 171 -1.77 -0.77 -7.88
CA THR A 171 -0.83 -1.70 -7.23
C THR A 171 -1.57 -2.81 -6.49
N LEU A 172 -0.89 -3.90 -6.17
CA LEU A 172 -1.47 -5.06 -5.45
C LEU A 172 -1.44 -4.90 -3.93
N GLY A 173 -0.34 -4.38 -3.42
CA GLY A 173 -0.08 -4.12 -2.00
C GLY A 173 -0.28 -2.65 -1.62
N ALA A 174 0.51 -2.22 -0.64
CA ALA A 174 0.37 -0.90 -0.02
C ALA A 174 0.81 0.25 -0.94
N SER A 175 0.06 1.35 -0.82
CA SER A 175 0.38 2.67 -1.38
C SER A 175 0.84 3.57 -0.24
N GLY A 176 2.15 3.59 0.02
CA GLY A 176 2.75 4.42 1.06
C GLY A 176 2.80 5.89 0.65
N VAL A 177 2.69 6.79 1.62
CA VAL A 177 2.90 8.24 1.45
C VAL A 177 3.68 8.75 2.66
N ALA A 178 4.91 8.24 2.83
CA ALA A 178 5.72 8.48 4.02
C ALA A 178 5.98 9.97 4.32
N ASP A 179 6.13 10.79 3.28
CA ASP A 179 6.42 12.22 3.40
C ASP A 179 5.19 13.12 3.52
N PHE A 180 4.01 12.54 3.76
CA PHE A 180 2.74 13.26 3.91
C PHE A 180 2.80 14.41 4.91
N LEU A 181 3.33 14.17 6.13
CA LEU A 181 3.39 15.20 7.17
C LEU A 181 4.48 16.25 6.90
N ILE A 182 5.57 15.83 6.22
CA ILE A 182 6.63 16.75 5.77
C ILE A 182 6.04 17.77 4.80
N VAL A 183 5.31 17.30 3.78
CA VAL A 183 4.68 18.17 2.78
C VAL A 183 3.50 18.96 3.37
N ALA A 184 2.71 18.35 4.26
CA ALA A 184 1.66 19.04 4.99
C ALA A 184 2.18 20.27 5.75
N SER A 185 3.37 20.17 6.35
CA SER A 185 3.97 21.25 7.14
C SER A 185 4.17 22.54 6.33
N TYR A 186 4.48 22.44 5.04
CA TYR A 186 4.62 23.60 4.16
C TYR A 186 3.28 24.37 4.01
N TYR A 187 2.18 23.65 3.81
CA TYR A 187 0.86 24.27 3.71
C TYR A 187 0.38 24.82 5.06
N VAL A 188 0.65 24.12 6.16
CA VAL A 188 0.31 24.60 7.51
C VAL A 188 1.09 25.86 7.87
N LYS A 189 2.38 25.92 7.54
CA LYS A 189 3.20 27.13 7.69
C LYS A 189 2.58 28.32 6.97
N LYS A 190 2.18 28.14 5.71
CA LYS A 190 1.52 29.18 4.92
C LYS A 190 0.21 29.65 5.56
N ILE A 191 -0.55 28.76 6.18
CA ILE A 191 -1.76 29.12 6.92
C ILE A 191 -1.40 29.93 8.18
N LEU A 192 -0.36 29.56 8.91
CA LEU A 192 0.11 30.29 10.08
C LEU A 192 0.60 31.70 9.72
N ASP A 193 1.32 31.83 8.61
CA ASP A 193 1.83 33.12 8.14
C ASP A 193 0.72 34.07 7.66
N THR A 194 -0.33 33.52 7.04
CA THR A 194 -1.40 34.31 6.41
C THR A 194 -2.68 34.40 7.23
N GLY A 195 -2.85 33.53 8.22
CA GLY A 195 -4.08 33.32 8.99
C GLY A 195 -5.22 32.69 8.19
N LYS A 196 -4.92 32.09 7.01
CA LYS A 196 -5.94 31.66 6.03
C LYS A 196 -5.56 30.38 5.29
N ASP A 197 -6.57 29.55 4.99
CA ASP A 197 -6.46 28.50 3.97
C ASP A 197 -7.39 28.84 2.79
N GLY A 198 -6.82 29.33 1.69
CA GLY A 198 -7.60 29.87 0.59
C GLY A 198 -8.48 31.04 1.01
N LYS A 199 -9.80 30.82 1.02
CA LYS A 199 -10.79 31.83 1.44
C LYS A 199 -11.24 31.68 2.90
N PHE A 200 -10.83 30.61 3.58
CA PHE A 200 -11.14 30.42 4.99
C PHE A 200 -10.24 31.33 5.83
N VAL A 201 -10.84 32.18 6.66
CA VAL A 201 -10.11 33.05 7.61
C VAL A 201 -10.18 32.42 8.98
N LEU A 202 -9.03 31.96 9.47
CA LEU A 202 -8.93 31.16 10.70
C LEU A 202 -8.49 32.04 11.88
N GLY A 203 -7.66 33.04 11.62
CA GLY A 203 -7.23 34.01 12.62
C GLY A 203 -6.16 33.46 13.55
N SER A 204 -6.54 33.03 14.76
CA SER A 204 -5.59 32.61 15.79
C SER A 204 -4.91 31.26 15.47
N LYS A 205 -3.72 31.02 16.06
CA LYS A 205 -3.03 29.72 15.98
C LYS A 205 -3.95 28.58 16.45
N GLU A 206 -4.68 28.77 17.54
CA GLU A 206 -5.64 27.77 18.05
C GLU A 206 -6.70 27.38 17.01
N ASN A 207 -7.36 28.37 16.39
CA ASN A 207 -8.36 28.10 15.35
C ASN A 207 -7.75 27.41 14.13
N ILE A 208 -6.50 27.73 13.79
CA ILE A 208 -5.77 27.06 12.72
C ILE A 208 -5.57 25.59 13.07
N TYR A 209 -5.03 25.25 14.24
CA TYR A 209 -4.81 23.84 14.61
C TYR A 209 -6.11 23.06 14.76
N ASN A 210 -7.19 23.68 15.27
CA ASN A 210 -8.52 23.06 15.27
C ASN A 210 -9.00 22.75 13.85
N TYR A 211 -8.80 23.67 12.90
CA TYR A 211 -9.12 23.44 11.49
C TYR A 211 -8.28 22.31 10.89
N ILE A 212 -6.98 22.25 11.19
CA ILE A 212 -6.10 21.16 10.73
C ILE A 212 -6.52 19.81 11.34
N GLU A 213 -6.88 19.77 12.63
CA GLU A 213 -7.37 18.56 13.31
C GLU A 213 -8.61 17.99 12.61
N GLU A 214 -9.60 18.84 12.32
CA GLU A 214 -10.82 18.44 11.62
C GLU A 214 -10.53 17.89 10.22
N LEU A 215 -9.61 18.52 9.49
CA LEU A 215 -9.23 18.07 8.15
C LEU A 215 -8.44 16.76 8.16
N LEU A 216 -7.52 16.56 9.11
CA LEU A 216 -6.79 15.30 9.28
C LEU A 216 -7.72 14.18 9.76
N THR A 217 -8.67 14.49 10.62
CA THR A 217 -9.72 13.55 11.03
C THR A 217 -10.54 13.13 9.81
N LYS A 218 -11.01 14.08 9.00
CA LYS A 218 -11.70 13.81 7.74
C LYS A 218 -10.86 12.97 6.77
N PHE A 219 -9.57 13.24 6.66
CA PHE A 219 -8.64 12.44 5.86
C PHE A 219 -8.63 10.96 6.31
N ILE A 220 -8.46 10.70 7.62
CA ILE A 220 -8.46 9.36 8.19
C ILE A 220 -9.77 8.62 7.84
N TYR A 221 -10.93 9.26 8.06
CA TYR A 221 -12.22 8.63 7.72
C TYR A 221 -12.37 8.38 6.22
N THR A 222 -11.85 9.26 5.37
CA THR A 222 -11.93 9.16 3.91
C THR A 222 -11.12 7.97 3.38
N ILE A 223 -9.90 7.76 3.88
CA ILE A 223 -9.03 6.67 3.41
C ILE A 223 -9.43 5.29 3.98
N ASN A 224 -10.27 5.27 5.02
CA ASN A 224 -10.91 4.04 5.53
C ASN A 224 -12.25 3.75 4.84
N GLN A 225 -12.64 4.50 3.80
CA GLN A 225 -13.77 4.12 2.95
C GLN A 225 -13.36 3.07 1.91
N PRO A 226 -14.27 2.14 1.55
CA PRO A 226 -13.95 0.98 0.73
C PRO A 226 -13.79 1.28 -0.78
N ASN A 227 -12.82 2.12 -1.13
CA ASN A 227 -12.59 2.62 -2.50
C ASN A 227 -11.82 1.65 -3.43
N ARG A 228 -11.48 0.45 -2.96
CA ARG A 228 -10.78 -0.60 -3.71
C ARG A 228 -11.57 -1.90 -3.64
N GLY A 229 -12.71 -1.96 -4.33
CA GLY A 229 -13.55 -3.16 -4.43
C GLY A 229 -13.93 -3.74 -3.06
N GLU A 230 -14.60 -2.91 -2.26
CA GLU A 230 -15.03 -3.17 -0.86
C GLU A 230 -13.92 -3.25 0.18
N GLN A 231 -12.73 -2.78 -0.18
CA GLN A 231 -11.60 -2.65 0.73
C GLN A 231 -11.13 -1.21 0.72
N SER A 232 -10.66 -0.76 1.88
CA SER A 232 -9.90 0.49 1.94
C SER A 232 -8.57 0.34 1.22
N CYS A 233 -8.03 1.43 0.68
CA CYS A 233 -6.69 1.42 0.10
C CYS A 233 -5.67 1.28 1.24
N PHE A 234 -4.79 0.28 1.14
CA PHE A 234 -3.74 0.09 2.13
C PHE A 234 -2.76 1.26 2.07
N SER A 235 -2.87 2.18 3.02
CA SER A 235 -2.04 3.37 3.10
C SER A 235 -1.13 3.34 4.32
N ASN A 236 0.05 3.93 4.20
CA ASN A 236 1.05 4.00 5.26
C ASN A 236 1.63 5.40 5.38
N LEU A 237 1.75 5.90 6.60
CA LEU A 237 2.41 7.16 6.97
C LEU A 237 3.62 6.90 7.87
N SER A 238 4.60 7.78 7.76
CA SER A 238 5.79 7.74 8.60
C SER A 238 5.80 8.89 9.60
N LEU A 239 6.30 8.60 10.79
CA LEU A 239 6.62 9.56 11.85
C LEU A 239 8.15 9.55 11.99
N PHE A 240 8.78 10.70 11.98
CA PHE A 240 10.23 10.81 11.95
C PHE A 240 10.76 11.47 13.22
N ASP A 241 11.90 10.98 13.68
CA ASP A 241 12.70 11.62 14.71
C ASP A 241 13.51 12.82 14.16
N ASP A 242 14.16 13.56 15.04
CA ASP A 242 14.93 14.75 14.64
C ASP A 242 16.07 14.43 13.64
N PRO A 243 16.91 13.38 13.83
CA PRO A 243 17.92 12.99 12.85
C PRO A 243 17.38 12.67 11.45
N PHE A 244 16.25 11.96 11.35
CA PHE A 244 15.59 11.74 10.06
C PHE A 244 15.12 13.07 9.46
N LEU A 245 14.46 13.92 10.24
CA LEU A 245 13.94 15.20 9.76
C LEU A 245 15.07 16.14 9.31
N ASP A 246 16.21 16.17 9.99
CA ASP A 246 17.37 16.99 9.65
C ASP A 246 17.95 16.61 8.27
N LYS A 247 17.87 15.32 7.91
CA LYS A 247 18.29 14.83 6.59
C LYS A 247 17.23 15.01 5.51
N LEU A 248 15.96 14.81 5.85
CA LEU A 248 14.85 14.80 4.90
C LEU A 248 14.42 16.23 4.52
N CYS A 249 14.22 17.12 5.50
CA CYS A 249 13.66 18.46 5.26
C CYS A 249 14.40 19.27 4.17
N PRO A 250 15.74 19.23 4.06
CA PRO A 250 16.46 19.95 3.00
C PRO A 250 16.04 19.59 1.56
N ASP A 251 15.47 18.40 1.33
CA ASP A 251 15.06 17.94 0.01
C ASP A 251 13.68 18.49 -0.43
N TYR A 252 12.90 19.07 0.50
CA TYR A 252 11.55 19.56 0.25
C TYR A 252 11.54 21.09 0.10
N LYS A 253 11.88 21.56 -1.11
CA LYS A 253 11.98 23.00 -1.45
C LYS A 253 10.85 23.45 -2.36
N PHE A 254 10.06 24.41 -1.92
CA PHE A 254 9.02 25.01 -2.73
C PHE A 254 9.51 26.34 -3.33
N ILE A 255 8.85 26.81 -4.39
CA ILE A 255 9.25 28.07 -5.05
C ILE A 255 9.14 29.25 -4.08
N ASP A 256 8.16 29.22 -3.18
CA ASP A 256 7.82 30.30 -2.24
C ASP A 256 8.07 29.95 -0.77
N GLY A 257 8.77 28.85 -0.48
CA GLY A 257 9.04 28.45 0.90
C GLY A 257 9.73 27.09 1.06
N SER A 258 9.88 26.68 2.31
CA SER A 258 10.40 25.37 2.69
C SER A 258 9.52 24.75 3.77
N VAL A 259 9.67 23.46 3.96
CA VAL A 259 9.11 22.75 5.12
C VAL A 259 9.74 23.24 6.42
N ASP A 260 9.08 22.97 7.54
CA ASP A 260 9.49 23.42 8.86
C ASP A 260 9.43 22.27 9.86
N LYS A 261 10.60 21.93 10.44
CA LYS A 261 10.75 20.77 11.32
C LYS A 261 9.82 20.83 12.54
N GLU A 262 9.65 22.00 13.14
CA GLU A 262 8.82 22.13 14.35
C GLU A 262 7.34 21.94 14.03
N ILE A 263 6.88 22.44 12.87
CA ILE A 263 5.50 22.19 12.40
C ILE A 263 5.31 20.70 12.10
N ILE A 264 6.30 20.01 11.53
CA ILE A 264 6.22 18.56 11.32
C ILE A 264 6.02 17.82 12.64
N LYS A 265 6.79 18.17 13.68
CA LYS A 265 6.67 17.58 15.02
C LYS A 265 5.30 17.84 15.65
N GLU A 266 4.79 19.07 15.53
CA GLU A 266 3.43 19.42 15.98
C GLU A 266 2.35 18.59 15.23
N LEU A 267 2.50 18.38 13.91
CA LEU A 267 1.58 17.56 13.11
C LEU A 267 1.66 16.07 13.44
N GLN A 268 2.86 15.54 13.71
CA GLN A 268 3.05 14.17 14.20
C GLN A 268 2.31 13.96 15.53
N ALA A 269 2.43 14.92 16.46
CA ALA A 269 1.69 14.85 17.71
C ALA A 269 0.18 14.94 17.51
N LEU A 270 -0.27 15.85 16.63
CA LEU A 270 -1.69 16.02 16.33
C LEU A 270 -2.32 14.75 15.76
N ILE A 271 -1.71 14.14 14.74
CA ILE A 271 -2.31 12.96 14.08
C ILE A 271 -2.34 11.72 14.99
N ILE A 272 -1.33 11.55 15.86
CA ILE A 272 -1.32 10.47 16.87
C ILE A 272 -2.42 10.69 17.92
N ASN A 273 -2.64 11.93 18.35
CA ASN A 273 -3.74 12.27 19.27
C ASN A 273 -5.11 12.01 18.63
N ILE A 274 -5.28 12.37 17.34
CA ILE A 274 -6.51 12.06 16.59
C ILE A 274 -6.72 10.53 16.56
N MET A 275 -5.71 9.75 16.21
CA MET A 275 -5.84 8.28 16.16
C MET A 275 -6.23 7.68 17.50
N ASN A 276 -5.58 8.09 18.60
CA ASN A 276 -5.95 7.65 19.96
C ASN A 276 -7.39 8.01 20.33
N LYS A 277 -7.86 9.20 19.94
CA LYS A 277 -9.24 9.65 20.16
C LYS A 277 -10.24 8.84 19.33
N GLU A 278 -9.92 8.56 18.07
CA GLU A 278 -10.82 7.84 17.16
C GLU A 278 -10.85 6.33 17.43
N LEU A 279 -9.73 5.70 17.80
CA LEU A 279 -9.66 4.29 18.19
C LEU A 279 -10.51 3.97 19.43
N LYS A 280 -10.72 4.94 20.33
CA LYS A 280 -11.67 4.83 21.44
C LYS A 280 -13.13 4.77 20.99
N ARG A 281 -13.43 5.32 19.82
CA ARG A 281 -14.79 5.48 19.29
C ARG A 281 -15.16 4.37 18.32
N THR A 282 -14.23 3.99 17.45
CA THR A 282 -14.44 3.01 16.38
C THR A 282 -13.12 2.37 15.98
N PRO A 283 -13.11 1.12 15.51
CA PRO A 283 -11.92 0.55 14.87
C PRO A 283 -11.50 1.42 13.67
N VAL A 284 -10.22 1.80 13.63
CA VAL A 284 -9.58 2.51 12.52
C VAL A 284 -8.37 1.70 12.11
N THR A 285 -8.24 1.36 10.82
CA THR A 285 -7.12 0.55 10.33
C THR A 285 -6.07 1.41 9.62
N PHE A 286 -6.51 2.39 8.84
CA PHE A 286 -5.64 3.20 8.00
C PHE A 286 -5.57 4.67 8.48
N PRO A 287 -4.46 5.38 8.20
CA PRO A 287 -3.25 4.83 7.63
C PRO A 287 -2.50 4.01 8.68
N VAL A 288 -1.71 3.04 8.23
CA VAL A 288 -0.75 2.37 9.11
C VAL A 288 0.36 3.36 9.45
N PHE A 289 0.72 3.48 10.72
CA PHE A 289 1.80 4.36 11.16
C PHE A 289 3.08 3.56 11.40
N SER A 290 4.21 4.16 11.01
CA SER A 290 5.55 3.66 11.34
C SER A 290 6.40 4.80 11.90
N ALA A 291 6.86 4.67 13.14
CA ALA A 291 7.83 5.58 13.75
C ALA A 291 9.25 5.16 13.37
N CYS A 292 9.98 6.07 12.74
CA CYS A 292 11.33 5.87 12.24
C CYS A 292 12.35 6.47 13.22
N PHE A 293 13.12 5.60 13.87
CA PHE A 293 14.18 5.93 14.81
C PHE A 293 15.54 5.74 14.16
N SER A 294 16.32 6.82 14.14
CA SER A 294 17.72 6.82 13.77
C SER A 294 18.53 6.14 14.88
N VAL A 295 19.39 5.20 14.46
CA VAL A 295 20.34 4.54 15.36
C VAL A 295 21.78 4.83 14.97
N ASP A 296 22.66 4.89 15.97
CA ASP A 296 24.11 4.97 15.75
C ASP A 296 24.72 3.62 15.32
N GLU A 297 26.04 3.62 15.10
CA GLU A 297 26.82 2.44 14.75
C GLU A 297 26.76 1.29 15.78
N ASN A 298 26.34 1.59 17.01
CA ASN A 298 26.14 0.62 18.10
C ASN A 298 24.67 0.23 18.26
N ASN A 299 23.79 0.61 17.33
CA ASN A 299 22.34 0.44 17.38
C ASN A 299 21.64 1.17 18.54
N LYS A 300 22.23 2.25 19.06
CA LYS A 300 21.58 3.10 20.07
C LYS A 300 20.71 4.16 19.39
N ILE A 301 19.48 4.33 19.88
CA ILE A 301 18.55 5.39 19.45
C ILE A 301 19.19 6.77 19.73
N GLN A 302 19.13 7.64 18.73
CA GLN A 302 19.75 8.97 18.79
C GLN A 302 18.81 10.05 19.34
N ASP A 303 17.49 9.87 19.21
CA ASP A 303 16.47 10.78 19.71
C ASP A 303 15.66 10.13 20.85
N GLU A 304 16.17 10.26 22.07
CA GLU A 304 15.53 9.72 23.27
C GLU A 304 14.18 10.45 23.56
N ALA A 305 14.05 11.72 23.18
CA ALA A 305 12.81 12.48 23.39
C ALA A 305 11.67 11.97 22.49
N PHE A 306 11.97 11.65 21.22
CA PHE A 306 11.00 11.03 20.32
C PHE A 306 10.63 9.61 20.77
N LEU A 307 11.58 8.85 21.34
CA LEU A 307 11.31 7.54 21.94
C LEU A 307 10.31 7.66 23.09
N ASP A 308 10.56 8.57 24.04
CA ASP A 308 9.66 8.79 25.17
C ASP A 308 8.27 9.22 24.70
N PHE A 309 8.22 10.13 23.71
CA PHE A 309 6.98 10.60 23.12
C PHE A 309 6.15 9.48 22.46
N ILE A 310 6.76 8.66 21.60
CA ILE A 310 6.07 7.52 20.97
C ILE A 310 5.66 6.49 22.02
N SER A 311 6.53 6.18 22.98
CA SER A 311 6.23 5.21 24.05
C SER A 311 5.03 5.65 24.88
N GLU A 312 4.95 6.93 25.25
CA GLU A 312 3.80 7.48 25.98
C GLU A 312 2.52 7.39 25.14
N LYS A 313 2.60 7.81 23.88
CA LYS A 313 1.41 7.96 23.03
C LYS A 313 0.84 6.66 22.47
N ASP A 314 1.66 5.61 22.35
CA ASP A 314 1.24 4.32 21.78
C ASP A 314 0.87 3.29 22.85
N THR A 315 0.92 3.65 24.14
CA THR A 315 0.67 2.73 25.27
C THR A 315 -0.74 2.10 25.23
N GLU A 316 -1.76 2.83 24.80
CA GLU A 316 -3.15 2.37 24.91
C GLU A 316 -3.55 1.35 23.84
N PHE A 317 -3.13 1.58 22.58
CA PHE A 317 -3.60 0.78 21.44
C PHE A 317 -2.49 0.07 20.65
N GLY A 318 -1.21 0.45 20.81
CA GLY A 318 -0.09 -0.19 20.11
C GLY A 318 -0.24 -0.19 18.58
N PHE A 319 -0.67 0.93 18.00
CA PHE A 319 -0.99 1.04 16.57
C PHE A 319 0.18 1.55 15.73
N ILE A 320 1.29 1.95 16.36
CA ILE A 320 2.47 2.49 15.68
C ILE A 320 3.51 1.38 15.54
N ASN A 321 3.90 1.05 14.31
CA ASN A 321 5.03 0.16 14.07
C ASN A 321 6.35 0.86 14.36
N ILE A 322 7.34 0.11 14.84
CA ILE A 322 8.67 0.63 15.15
C ILE A 322 9.65 0.25 14.03
N TYR A 323 10.28 1.26 13.45
CA TYR A 323 11.40 1.13 12.53
C TYR A 323 12.66 1.69 13.18
N MET A 324 13.72 0.87 13.22
CA MET A 324 15.06 1.28 13.65
C MET A 324 16.03 1.03 12.52
N GLY A 325 16.78 2.06 12.14
CA GLY A 325 17.77 1.99 11.06
C GLY A 325 18.60 3.27 10.98
N ASP A 326 19.63 3.23 10.12
CA ASP A 326 20.33 4.44 9.75
C ASP A 326 19.40 5.37 8.93
N THR A 327 19.73 6.66 8.88
CA THR A 327 18.98 7.61 8.05
C THR A 327 19.17 7.36 6.54
N GLY A 328 20.02 6.42 6.15
CA GLY A 328 20.23 5.97 4.77
C GLY A 328 19.26 4.87 4.35
N THR A 329 18.41 4.39 5.25
CA THR A 329 17.46 3.32 5.00
C THR A 329 16.09 3.81 5.46
N LEU A 330 15.05 3.57 4.65
CA LEU A 330 13.67 3.84 5.05
C LEU A 330 12.84 2.58 4.91
N SER A 331 11.91 2.40 5.85
CA SER A 331 10.86 1.40 5.70
C SER A 331 9.86 1.88 4.65
N SER A 332 9.73 1.12 3.57
CA SER A 332 8.66 1.28 2.59
C SER A 332 7.51 0.36 2.98
N CYS A 333 6.28 0.89 3.03
CA CYS A 333 5.09 0.10 3.33
C CYS A 333 5.17 -0.62 4.71
N CYS A 334 4.66 -1.84 4.83
CA CYS A 334 4.48 -2.52 6.12
C CYS A 334 5.81 -2.83 6.85
N ARG A 335 6.79 -3.42 6.14
CA ARG A 335 8.09 -3.85 6.70
C ARG A 335 9.23 -3.94 5.66
N LEU A 336 9.03 -3.49 4.41
CA LEU A 336 10.05 -3.59 3.38
C LEU A 336 11.17 -2.58 3.72
N ARG A 337 12.40 -3.06 3.85
CA ARG A 337 13.57 -2.23 4.08
C ARG A 337 14.38 -2.16 2.79
N SER A 338 14.70 -0.95 2.36
CA SER A 338 15.50 -0.74 1.16
C SER A 338 16.69 0.15 1.47
N ASP A 339 17.85 -0.32 1.04
CA ASP A 339 19.13 0.36 1.15
C ASP A 339 19.22 1.45 0.07
N MET A 340 19.14 2.72 0.49
CA MET A 340 19.17 3.86 -0.45
C MET A 340 20.52 4.01 -1.14
N THR A 341 21.60 3.45 -0.59
CA THR A 341 22.94 3.59 -1.17
C THR A 341 23.09 2.81 -2.48
N LYS A 342 22.16 1.90 -2.77
CA LYS A 342 22.15 1.04 -3.97
C LYS A 342 21.08 1.42 -4.99
N LEU A 343 20.29 2.47 -4.73
CA LEU A 343 19.24 2.92 -5.63
C LEU A 343 19.76 4.01 -6.58
N ASN A 344 19.49 3.85 -7.88
CA ASN A 344 19.84 4.85 -8.88
C ASN A 344 18.97 6.11 -8.71
N PHE A 345 19.65 7.25 -8.59
CA PHE A 345 19.11 8.57 -8.31
C PHE A 345 17.93 8.98 -9.22
N ASN A 346 16.90 9.56 -8.62
CA ASN A 346 15.89 10.37 -9.29
C ASN A 346 16.24 11.87 -9.10
N THR A 347 16.10 12.68 -10.15
CA THR A 347 16.51 14.08 -10.22
C THR A 347 15.54 15.06 -9.53
N ILE A 348 14.38 14.57 -9.07
CA ILE A 348 13.35 15.35 -8.37
C ILE A 348 13.38 14.92 -6.89
N GLY A 349 13.55 15.88 -5.97
CA GLY A 349 13.75 15.68 -4.52
C GLY A 349 12.77 14.70 -3.84
N GLY A 350 13.08 14.30 -2.60
CA GLY A 350 12.32 13.27 -1.88
C GLY A 350 12.68 11.84 -2.31
N SER A 351 13.93 11.61 -2.74
CA SER A 351 14.39 10.29 -3.23
C SER A 351 14.20 9.17 -2.21
N SER A 352 14.32 9.50 -0.92
CA SER A 352 14.15 8.62 0.23
C SER A 352 12.72 8.04 0.35
N SER A 353 11.69 8.74 -0.13
CA SER A 353 10.31 8.26 -0.08
C SER A 353 9.85 7.45 -1.30
N LYS A 354 10.69 7.24 -2.33
CA LYS A 354 10.29 6.66 -3.63
C LYS A 354 10.83 5.25 -3.86
N ILE A 355 10.30 4.29 -3.13
CA ILE A 355 10.79 2.91 -3.10
C ILE A 355 9.61 1.94 -3.09
N GLY A 356 9.78 0.78 -3.73
CA GLY A 356 8.79 -0.29 -3.63
C GLY A 356 9.33 -1.64 -4.08
N SER A 357 8.41 -2.55 -4.34
CA SER A 357 8.70 -3.88 -4.88
C SER A 357 7.78 -4.17 -6.05
N ILE A 358 8.33 -4.80 -7.10
CA ILE A 358 7.54 -5.30 -8.23
C ILE A 358 6.72 -6.53 -7.87
N GLY A 359 7.15 -7.33 -6.89
CA GLY A 359 6.54 -8.61 -6.55
C GLY A 359 7.30 -9.32 -5.42
N VAL A 360 6.67 -10.31 -4.79
CA VAL A 360 7.28 -11.12 -3.73
C VAL A 360 7.12 -12.59 -4.05
N VAL A 361 8.23 -13.33 -4.04
CA VAL A 361 8.25 -14.79 -4.18
C VAL A 361 8.80 -15.40 -2.89
N THR A 362 7.97 -16.17 -2.20
CA THR A 362 8.30 -16.78 -0.92
C THR A 362 8.73 -18.24 -1.13
N LEU A 363 9.88 -18.63 -0.61
CA LEU A 363 10.32 -20.03 -0.64
C LEU A 363 9.63 -20.84 0.46
N ASN A 364 9.16 -22.04 0.13
CA ASN A 364 8.57 -22.95 1.11
C ASN A 364 9.67 -23.71 1.87
N LEU A 365 10.20 -23.09 2.92
CA LEU A 365 11.26 -23.69 3.75
C LEU A 365 10.82 -25.00 4.44
N PRO A 366 9.60 -25.14 4.98
CA PRO A 366 9.13 -26.42 5.52
C PRO A 366 9.19 -27.56 4.49
N ARG A 367 8.81 -27.29 3.23
CA ARG A 367 8.92 -28.27 2.15
C ARG A 367 10.37 -28.63 1.83
N LEU A 368 11.29 -27.66 1.88
CA LEU A 368 12.72 -27.92 1.64
C LEU A 368 13.34 -28.81 2.73
N ALA A 369 12.79 -28.77 3.94
CA ALA A 369 13.27 -29.57 5.07
C ALA A 369 12.78 -31.03 5.06
N TYR A 370 11.68 -31.32 4.36
CA TYR A 370 11.15 -32.67 4.16
C TYR A 370 11.84 -33.35 2.97
#